data_AF-A0ABD7NIN3-F1
#
_entry.id   AF-A0ABD7NIN3-F1
#
_cell.length_a   1.000
_cell.length_b   1.000
_cell.length_c   1.000
_cell.angle_alpha   90.00
_cell.angle_beta   90.00
_cell.angle_gamma   90.00
#
_symmetry.space_group_name_H-M   'P 1'
#
loop_
_entity.id
_entity.type
_entity.pdbx_description
1 polymer ?
#
loop_
_entity_poly.entity_id
_entity_poly.type
_entity_poly.pdbx_seq_one_letter_code
_entity_poly.pdbx_strand_id
1 'polypeptide(L)'
;MFSHESEVKVNLVNDNGCVLGSETRNLLLYFEVKSLNISGTTCTASLFSGTSKESMQFYGAYSMEVDLQSGGINESVESHIIALEEFSGAVQI
;
A
#
# COMPACT_ATOMS: atom_id res chain seq x y z
N MET A 1 9.96 3.27 0.05
CA MET A 1 8.93 2.61 -0.78
C MET A 1 9.10 1.11 -0.55
N PHE A 2 8.04 0.31 -0.73
CA PHE A 2 8.17 -1.14 -0.66
C PHE A 2 7.37 -1.84 -1.75
N SER A 3 7.64 -3.12 -1.97
CA SER A 3 6.90 -3.96 -2.89
C SER A 3 6.43 -5.24 -2.22
N HIS A 4 5.31 -5.78 -2.66
CA HIS A 4 4.71 -6.99 -2.10
C HIS A 4 3.98 -7.76 -3.20
N GLU A 5 4.17 -9.07 -3.25
CA GLU A 5 3.40 -9.94 -4.14
C GLU A 5 2.02 -10.18 -3.54
N SER A 6 0.99 -9.66 -4.21
CA SER A 6 -0.40 -9.84 -3.78
C SER A 6 -1.17 -10.69 -4.78
N GLU A 7 -2.02 -11.54 -4.23
CA GLU A 7 -2.98 -12.31 -4.99
C GLU A 7 -4.19 -11.42 -5.33
N VAL A 8 -4.36 -11.10 -6.61
CA VAL A 8 -5.44 -10.24 -7.11
C VAL A 8 -6.40 -11.07 -7.96
N LYS A 9 -7.69 -10.96 -7.63
CA LYS A 9 -8.76 -11.54 -8.43
C LYS A 9 -9.13 -10.58 -9.56
N VAL A 10 -8.90 -11.00 -10.79
CA VAL A 10 -9.17 -10.23 -12.01
C VAL A 10 -10.39 -10.80 -12.72
N ASN A 11 -11.35 -9.94 -13.06
CA ASN A 11 -12.51 -10.34 -13.86
C ASN A 11 -12.14 -10.33 -15.35
N LEU A 12 -12.39 -11.45 -16.03
CA LEU A 12 -12.33 -11.55 -17.48
C LEU A 12 -13.59 -10.91 -18.04
N VAL A 13 -13.44 -9.82 -18.80
CA VAL A 13 -14.56 -9.12 -19.44
C VAL A 13 -14.45 -9.20 -20.96
N ASN A 14 -15.59 -9.33 -21.65
CA ASN A 14 -15.64 -9.16 -23.10
C ASN A 14 -15.73 -7.68 -23.49
N ASP A 15 -15.64 -7.38 -24.78
CA ASP A 15 -15.70 -6.01 -25.32
C ASP A 15 -17.02 -5.28 -25.00
N ASN A 16 -18.07 -6.01 -24.60
CA ASN A 16 -19.35 -5.47 -24.17
C ASN A 16 -19.42 -5.25 -22.64
N GLY A 17 -18.33 -5.46 -21.91
CA GLY A 17 -18.26 -5.31 -20.45
C GLY A 17 -18.90 -6.46 -19.66
N CYS A 18 -19.27 -7.57 -20.32
CA CYS A 18 -19.83 -8.72 -19.63
C CYS A 18 -18.73 -9.55 -18.97
N VAL A 19 -18.88 -9.86 -17.68
CA VAL A 19 -17.94 -10.70 -16.92
C VAL A 19 -18.11 -12.16 -17.36
N LEU A 20 -17.09 -12.69 -18.04
CA LEU A 20 -17.01 -14.07 -18.51
C LEU A 20 -16.49 -15.04 -17.45
N GLY A 21 -15.84 -14.51 -16.42
CA GLY A 21 -15.26 -15.28 -15.32
C GLY A 21 -14.30 -14.45 -14.50
N SER A 22 -13.64 -15.08 -13.55
CA SER A 22 -12.59 -14.46 -12.77
C SER A 22 -11.41 -15.40 -12.65
N GLU A 23 -10.21 -14.86 -12.77
CA GLU A 23 -8.98 -15.58 -12.50
C GLU A 23 -8.23 -14.91 -11.36
N THR A 24 -7.44 -15.71 -10.67
CA THR A 24 -6.55 -15.26 -9.62
C THR A 24 -5.15 -15.12 -10.21
N ARG A 25 -4.51 -13.96 -10.01
CA ARG A 25 -3.15 -13.70 -10.48
C ARG A 25 -2.31 -13.13 -9.35
N ASN A 26 -1.06 -13.58 -9.27
CA ASN A 26 -0.08 -12.93 -8.42
C ASN A 26 0.49 -11.72 -9.16
N LEU A 27 0.41 -10.56 -8.53
CA LEU A 27 0.94 -9.31 -9.06
C LEU A 27 1.92 -8.72 -8.04
N LEU A 28 3.06 -8.26 -8.55
CA LEU A 28 3.95 -7.42 -7.76
C LEU A 28 3.35 -6.02 -7.69
N LEU A 29 2.95 -5.61 -6.48
CA LEU A 29 2.46 -4.26 -6.22
C LEU A 29 3.56 -3.44 -5.54
N TYR A 30 3.65 -2.18 -5.94
CA TYR A 30 4.51 -1.17 -5.34
C TYR A 30 3.67 -0.28 -4.44
N PHE A 31 4.17 -0.01 -3.23
CA PHE A 31 3.51 0.78 -2.22
C PHE A 31 4.35 1.97 -1.80
N GLU A 32 3.71 3.14 -1.72
CA GLU A 32 4.34 4.41 -1.34
C GLU A 32 3.44 5.21 -0.41
N VAL A 33 4.03 5.70 0.68
CA VAL A 33 3.36 6.65 1.57
C VAL A 33 3.45 8.04 0.93
N LYS A 34 2.31 8.60 0.49
CA LYS A 34 2.30 9.91 -0.20
C LYS A 34 1.87 11.09 0.68
N SER A 35 1.20 10.83 1.79
CA SER A 35 0.80 11.89 2.69
C SER A 35 0.80 11.41 4.13
N LEU A 36 1.28 12.26 5.03
CA LEU A 36 1.17 12.09 6.46
C LEU A 36 0.31 13.23 7.02
N ASN A 37 -0.65 12.88 7.87
CA ASN A 37 -1.41 13.83 8.66
C ASN A 37 -1.09 13.59 10.13
N ILE A 38 -0.45 14.57 10.77
CA ILE A 38 -0.02 14.48 12.15
C ILE A 38 -0.96 15.33 13.02
N SER A 39 -1.56 14.69 14.02
CA SER A 39 -2.41 15.35 15.01
C SER A 39 -1.99 14.92 16.41
N GLY A 40 -1.26 15.80 17.11
CA GLY A 40 -0.71 15.50 18.43
C GLY A 40 0.30 14.34 18.37
N THR A 41 0.00 13.25 19.07
CA THR A 41 0.82 12.02 19.11
C THR A 41 0.42 10.99 18.07
N THR A 42 -0.60 11.26 17.24
CA THR A 42 -1.07 10.33 16.22
C THR A 42 -0.68 10.82 14.83
N CYS A 43 -0.23 9.91 13.98
CA CYS A 43 -0.02 10.12 12.56
C CYS A 43 -0.93 9.20 11.76
N THR A 44 -1.60 9.75 10.75
CA THR A 44 -2.32 8.99 9.74
C THR A 44 -1.57 9.08 8.42
N ALA A 45 -1.14 7.94 7.91
CA ALA A 45 -0.41 7.80 6.67
C ALA A 45 -1.32 7.28 5.55
N SER A 46 -1.37 7.99 4.44
CA SER A 46 -2.07 7.51 3.24
C SER A 46 -1.11 6.70 2.38
N LEU A 47 -1.43 5.43 2.22
CA LEU A 47 -0.70 4.49 1.40
C LEU A 47 -1.31 4.46 -0.01
N PHE A 48 -0.45 4.52 -1.01
CA PHE A 48 -0.82 4.36 -2.41
C PHE A 48 -0.17 3.10 -2.95
N SER A 49 -0.86 2.39 -3.84
CA SER A 49 -0.38 1.17 -4.48
C SER A 49 -0.54 1.20 -6.00
N GLY A 50 0.31 0.48 -6.71
CA GLY A 50 0.17 0.30 -8.15
C GLY A 50 1.09 -0.78 -8.70
N THR A 51 0.80 -1.27 -9.90
CA THR A 51 1.69 -2.21 -10.63
C THR A 51 2.91 -1.51 -11.24
N SER A 52 2.92 -0.17 -11.26
CA SER A 52 4.07 0.66 -11.59
C SER A 52 4.07 1.95 -10.77
N LYS A 53 5.21 2.64 -10.70
CA LYS A 53 5.35 3.93 -10.00
C LYS A 53 4.49 5.04 -10.61
N GLU A 54 4.16 4.90 -11.89
CA GLU A 54 3.37 5.88 -12.65
C GLU A 54 1.86 5.70 -12.43
N SER A 55 1.42 4.50 -12.03
CA SER A 55 0.01 4.11 -11.92
C SER A 55 -0.42 3.90 -10.46
N MET A 56 0.03 4.75 -9.55
CA MET A 56 -0.30 4.60 -8.13
C MET A 56 -1.67 5.19 -7.79
N GLN A 57 -2.50 4.41 -7.10
CA GLN A 57 -3.81 4.79 -6.61
C GLN A 57 -3.89 4.65 -5.10
N PHE A 58 -4.83 5.37 -4.48
CA PHE A 58 -5.04 5.27 -3.04
C PHE A 58 -5.40 3.82 -2.67
N TYR A 59 -4.64 3.27 -1.72
CA TYR A 59 -4.84 1.91 -1.21
C TYR A 59 -5.58 1.94 0.13
N GLY A 60 -5.09 2.76 1.07
CA GLY A 60 -5.64 2.82 2.41
C GLY A 60 -5.00 3.90 3.27
N ALA A 61 -5.55 4.10 4.46
CA ALA A 61 -5.02 5.01 5.47
C ALA A 61 -4.69 4.24 6.75
N TYR A 62 -3.50 4.47 7.28
CA TYR A 62 -2.95 3.76 8.44
C TYR A 62 -2.65 4.75 9.55
N SER A 63 -3.27 4.57 10.71
CA SER A 63 -3.04 5.41 11.88
C SER A 63 -2.09 4.73 12.84
N MET A 64 -1.13 5.48 13.36
CA MET A 64 -0.15 5.02 14.34
C MET A 64 0.25 6.13 15.30
N GLU A 65 0.76 5.75 16.47
CA GLU A 65 1.38 6.71 17.38
C GLU A 65 2.80 7.05 16.86
N VAL A 66 3.13 8.34 16.88
CA VAL A 66 4.45 8.83 16.46
C VAL A 66 5.09 9.67 17.56
N ASP A 67 6.36 9.40 17.82
CA ASP A 67 7.19 10.29 18.63
C ASP A 67 7.83 11.35 17.72
N LEU A 68 7.29 12.57 17.76
CA LEU A 68 7.76 13.70 16.97
C LEU A 68 9.19 14.14 17.33
N GLN A 69 9.75 13.68 18.46
CA GLN A 69 11.11 14.01 18.88
C GLN A 69 12.19 13.14 18.24
N SER A 70 11.81 11.99 17.67
CA SER A 70 12.74 10.96 17.20
C SER A 70 13.32 11.20 15.78
N GLY A 71 12.87 12.24 15.07
CA GLY A 71 13.49 12.68 13.82
C GLY A 71 13.55 11.59 12.75
N GLY A 72 12.39 11.13 12.26
CA GLY A 72 12.35 10.09 11.22
C GLY A 72 10.94 9.56 10.92
N ILE A 73 9.93 10.43 10.91
CA ILE A 73 8.52 10.00 10.86
C ILE A 73 8.21 9.17 9.61
N ASN A 74 8.72 9.56 8.44
CA ASN A 74 8.47 8.81 7.20
C ASN A 74 9.03 7.37 7.25
N GLU A 75 10.28 7.20 7.70
CA GLU A 75 10.91 5.87 7.80
C GLU A 75 10.25 5.01 8.88
N SER A 76 9.87 5.61 10.01
CA SER A 76 9.15 4.93 11.07
C SER A 76 7.76 4.48 10.62
N VAL A 77 7.06 5.31 9.84
CA VAL A 77 5.73 4.98 9.30
C VAL A 77 5.83 3.86 8.27
N GLU A 78 6.76 3.96 7.33
CA GLU A 78 6.93 2.94 6.31
C GLU A 78 7.31 1.59 6.94
N SER A 79 8.24 1.59 7.90
CA SER A 79 8.62 0.38 8.64
C SER A 79 7.46 -0.23 9.42
N HIS A 80 6.61 0.61 10.02
CA HIS A 80 5.42 0.15 10.73
C HIS A 80 4.41 -0.49 9.78
N ILE A 81 4.15 0.12 8.62
CA ILE A 81 3.24 -0.42 7.62
C ILE A 81 3.78 -1.75 7.08
N ILE A 82 5.05 -1.84 6.69
CA ILE A 82 5.67 -3.08 6.20
C ILE A 82 5.55 -4.24 7.20
N ALA A 83 5.55 -3.95 8.50
CA ALA A 83 5.44 -4.96 9.55
C ALA A 83 4.01 -5.49 9.78
N LEU A 84 2.98 -4.90 9.16
CA LEU A 84 1.60 -5.39 9.27
C LEU A 84 1.45 -6.74 8.55
N GLU A 85 0.58 -7.60 9.09
CA GLU A 85 0.35 -8.95 8.57
C GLU A 85 -0.08 -8.94 7.09
N GLU A 86 -0.84 -7.94 6.67
CA GLU A 86 -1.29 -7.80 5.28
C GLU A 86 -0.15 -7.60 4.27
N PHE A 87 1.02 -7.14 4.73
CA PHE A 87 2.21 -6.92 3.92
C PHE A 87 3.30 -7.95 4.25
N SER A 88 2.93 -9.08 4.87
CA SER A 88 3.88 -10.15 5.19
C SER A 88 4.64 -10.60 3.94
N GLY A 89 5.97 -10.51 3.97
CA GLY A 89 6.83 -10.79 2.82
C GLY A 89 7.09 -9.60 1.90
N ALA A 90 6.66 -8.39 2.27
CA ALA A 90 7.05 -7.17 1.59
C ALA A 90 8.57 -6.91 1.67
N VAL A 91 9.10 -6.30 0.60
CA VAL A 91 10.53 -5.99 0.44
C VAL A 91 10.68 -4.49 0.22
N GLN A 92 11.53 -3.85 1.02
CA GLN A 92 11.87 -2.44 0.88
C GLN A 92 12.74 -2.22 -0.38
N ILE A 93 12.48 -1.13 -1.11
CA ILE A 93 13.07 -0.80 -2.41
C ILE A 93 13.43 0.67 -2.55
#